data_AF-A0A151RSX9-F1
#
_entry.id   AF-A0A151RSX9-F1
#
_cell.length_a   1.000
_cell.length_b   1.000
_cell.length_c   1.000
_cell.angle_alpha   90.00
_cell.angle_beta   90.00
_cell.angle_gamma   90.00
#
_symmetry.space_group_name_H-M   'P 1'
#
loop_
_entity.id
_entity.type
_entity.pdbx_description
1 polymer ?
#
loop_
_entity_poly.entity_id
_entity_poly.type
_entity_poly.pdbx_seq_one_letter_code
_entity_poly.pdbx_strand_id
1 'polypeptide(L)'
;FFGMDDVELYLDWEMKVEQLFACHNVSEERKVFLATLSFQGHAMYWWTALERERHLHNDPPIQYWNDLKSAMRRRHIPSYYGMELMNKLQRLQQRDVCRTVQATNGALHNEDLH
;
A
#
# COMPACT_ATOMS: atom_id res chain seq x y z
N PHE A 1 5.04 11.69 -3.12
CA PHE A 1 3.90 11.19 -2.35
C PHE A 1 3.32 12.32 -1.51
N PHE A 2 2.02 12.58 -1.61
CA PHE A 2 1.36 13.70 -0.92
C PHE A 2 0.92 13.40 0.52
N GLY A 3 0.85 12.12 0.93
CA GLY A 3 0.48 11.76 2.30
C GLY A 3 -1.02 11.76 2.61
N MET A 4 -1.88 11.57 1.61
CA MET A 4 -3.32 11.36 1.80
C MET A 4 -3.58 9.99 2.48
N ASP A 5 -4.74 9.81 3.12
CA ASP A 5 -5.20 8.56 3.76
C ASP A 5 -5.58 7.45 2.74
N ASP A 6 -4.96 7.46 1.57
CA ASP A 6 -5.17 6.50 0.50
C ASP A 6 -4.05 5.46 0.50
N VAL A 7 -4.41 4.24 0.91
CA VAL A 7 -3.48 3.11 0.99
C VAL A 7 -2.95 2.72 -0.39
N GLU A 8 -3.74 2.84 -1.44
CA GLU A 8 -3.32 2.48 -2.80
C GLU A 8 -2.23 3.45 -3.28
N LEU A 9 -2.39 4.75 -3.02
CA LEU A 9 -1.37 5.75 -3.35
C LEU A 9 -0.05 5.52 -2.59
N TYR A 10 -0.12 5.05 -1.35
CA TYR A 10 1.06 4.67 -0.59
C TYR A 10 1.74 3.43 -1.19
N LEU A 11 1.00 2.38 -1.50
CA LEU A 11 1.53 1.13 -2.07
C LEU A 11 2.17 1.37 -3.44
N ASP A 12 1.51 2.15 -4.30
CA ASP A 12 2.04 2.56 -5.60
C ASP A 12 3.35 3.32 -5.48
N TRP A 13 3.43 4.23 -4.52
CA TRP A 13 4.65 4.98 -4.25
C TRP A 13 5.76 4.07 -3.73
N GLU A 14 5.48 3.20 -2.75
CA GLU A 14 6.44 2.26 -2.17
C GLU A 14 7.03 1.37 -3.27
N MET A 15 6.17 0.80 -4.13
CA MET A 15 6.57 -0.05 -5.25
C MET A 15 7.45 0.69 -6.26
N LYS A 16 7.08 1.92 -6.66
CA LYS A 16 7.86 2.73 -7.61
C LYS A 16 9.24 3.06 -7.05
N VAL A 17 9.33 3.40 -5.77
CA VAL A 17 10.60 3.70 -5.10
C VAL A 17 11.48 2.44 -4.99
N GLU A 18 10.91 1.28 -4.65
CA GLU A 18 11.65 0.01 -4.61
C GLU A 18 12.24 -0.35 -5.98
N GLN A 19 11.45 -0.20 -7.05
CA GLN A 19 11.91 -0.41 -8.43
C GLN A 19 13.06 0.53 -8.80
N LEU A 20 12.97 1.80 -8.41
CA LEU A 20 14.01 2.80 -8.64
C LEU A 20 15.30 2.43 -7.90
N PHE A 21 15.20 2.02 -6.64
CA PHE A 21 16.36 1.57 -5.87
C PHE A 21 17.03 0.33 -6.45
N ALA A 22 16.23 -0.65 -6.90
CA ALA A 22 16.74 -1.85 -7.55
C ALA A 22 17.43 -1.53 -8.88
N CYS A 23 16.80 -0.70 -9.72
CA CYS A 23 17.31 -0.33 -11.04
C CYS A 23 18.65 0.44 -10.95
N HIS A 24 18.77 1.33 -9.98
CA HIS A 24 19.97 2.17 -9.80
C HIS A 24 20.98 1.61 -8.78
N ASN A 25 20.74 0.40 -8.26
CA ASN A 25 21.56 -0.24 -7.23
C ASN A 25 21.90 0.71 -6.06
N VAL A 26 20.89 1.40 -5.56
CA VAL A 26 21.03 2.42 -4.51
C VAL A 26 21.44 1.76 -3.20
N SER A 27 22.52 2.24 -2.58
CA SER A 27 22.99 1.74 -1.29
C SER A 27 22.02 2.08 -0.15
N GLU A 28 21.95 1.23 0.88
CA GLU A 28 21.00 1.40 1.99
C GLU A 28 21.07 2.77 2.65
N GLU A 29 22.29 3.30 2.83
CA GLU A 29 22.54 4.59 3.49
C GLU A 29 21.92 5.78 2.73
N ARG A 30 21.65 5.62 1.43
CA ARG A 30 21.08 6.67 0.58
C ARG A 30 19.57 6.53 0.40
N LYS A 31 18.99 5.36 0.67
CA LYS A 31 17.59 5.06 0.35
C LYS A 31 16.62 5.98 1.09
N VAL A 32 16.78 6.15 2.40
CA VAL A 32 15.90 7.03 3.18
C VAL A 32 15.93 8.45 2.64
N PHE A 33 17.13 9.01 2.44
CA PHE A 33 17.31 10.35 1.90
C PHE A 33 16.64 10.51 0.52
N LEU A 34 16.87 9.58 -0.40
CA LEU A 34 16.29 9.66 -1.74
C LEU A 34 14.76 9.46 -1.74
N ALA A 35 14.24 8.59 -0.87
CA ALA A 35 12.80 8.41 -0.73
C ALA A 35 12.11 9.67 -0.19
N THR A 36 12.68 10.31 0.83
CA THR A 36 12.07 11.49 1.47
C THR A 36 12.08 12.71 0.56
N LEU A 37 13.01 12.81 -0.41
CA LEU A 37 12.95 13.83 -1.47
C LEU A 37 11.69 13.74 -2.34
N SER A 38 11.06 12.58 -2.42
CA SER A 38 9.81 12.40 -3.16
C SER A 38 8.56 12.82 -2.35
N PHE A 39 8.71 13.17 -1.07
CA PHE A 39 7.60 13.62 -0.23
C PHE A 39 7.15 15.03 -0.61
N GLN A 40 5.85 15.23 -0.56
CA GLN A 40 5.18 16.49 -0.86
C GLN A 40 3.98 16.65 0.08
N GLY A 41 3.48 17.88 0.24
CA GLY A 41 2.28 18.15 1.03
C GLY A 41 2.30 17.52 2.42
N HIS A 42 1.24 16.80 2.79
CA HIS A 42 1.07 16.19 4.11
C HIS A 42 2.19 15.20 4.48
N ALA A 43 2.69 14.42 3.52
CA ALA A 43 3.79 13.49 3.79
C ALA A 43 5.07 14.22 4.23
N MET A 44 5.38 15.35 3.59
CA MET A 44 6.55 16.15 3.94
C MET A 44 6.39 16.76 5.35
N TYR A 45 5.23 17.33 5.65
CA TYR A 45 4.96 17.88 6.99
C TYR A 45 5.03 16.81 8.09
N TRP A 46 4.45 15.63 7.84
CA TRP A 46 4.52 14.52 8.76
C TRP A 46 5.95 14.06 8.99
N TRP A 47 6.75 13.92 7.94
CA TRP A 47 8.15 13.50 8.05
C TRP A 47 8.98 14.49 8.88
N THR A 48 8.85 15.79 8.61
CA THR A 48 9.54 16.83 9.40
C THR A 48 9.11 16.83 10.87
N ALA A 49 7.82 16.62 11.14
CA ALA A 49 7.32 16.52 12.51
C ALA A 49 7.87 15.27 13.23
N LEU A 50 7.93 14.13 12.55
CA LEU A 50 8.48 12.88 13.07
C LEU A 50 9.97 13.02 13.40
N GLU A 51 10.78 13.59 12.49
CA GLU A 51 12.21 13.81 12.74
C GLU A 51 12.44 14.71 13.96
N ARG A 52 11.64 15.78 14.08
CA ARG A 52 11.69 16.69 15.22
C ARG A 52 11.34 15.98 16.53
N GLU A 53 10.28 15.19 16.55
CA GLU A 53 9.85 14.45 17.74
C GLU A 53 10.92 13.45 18.18
N ARG A 54 11.49 12.69 17.24
CA ARG A 54 12.58 11.75 17.52
C ARG A 54 13.80 12.45 18.12
N HIS A 55 14.18 13.59 17.54
CA HIS A 55 15.28 14.40 18.08
C HIS A 55 14.99 14.88 19.51
N LEU A 56 13.77 15.33 19.81
CA LEU A 56 13.39 15.75 21.17
C LEU A 56 13.45 14.60 22.19
N HIS A 57 13.15 13.38 21.77
CA HIS A 57 13.19 12.19 22.62
C HIS A 57 14.56 11.49 22.65
N ASN A 58 15.57 12.01 21.95
CA ASN A 58 16.87 11.36 21.76
C ASN A 58 16.77 9.98 21.08
N ASP A 59 15.72 9.77 20.28
CA ASP A 59 15.60 8.59 19.44
C ASP A 59 16.56 8.68 18.26
N PRO A 60 17.16 7.56 17.81
CA PRO A 60 18.02 7.56 16.63
C PRO A 60 17.23 7.97 15.37
N PRO A 61 17.85 8.68 14.41
CA PRO A 61 17.21 8.96 13.14
C PRO A 61 16.88 7.68 12.39
N ILE A 62 15.86 7.72 11.53
CA ILE A 62 15.53 6.59 10.65
C ILE A 62 16.59 6.54 9.56
N GLN A 63 17.42 5.50 9.56
CA GLN A 63 18.51 5.33 8.61
C GLN A 63 18.25 4.23 7.57
N TYR A 64 17.41 3.26 7.91
CA TYR A 64 17.15 2.11 7.07
C TYR A 64 15.82 2.23 6.31
N TRP A 65 15.81 1.78 5.06
CA TRP A 65 14.62 1.81 4.23
C TRP A 65 13.44 1.05 4.86
N ASN A 66 13.71 -0.09 5.50
CA ASN A 66 12.68 -0.89 6.17
C ASN A 66 12.04 -0.17 7.37
N ASP A 67 12.79 0.69 8.07
CA ASP A 67 12.27 1.47 9.18
C ASP A 67 11.37 2.60 8.68
N LEU A 68 11.76 3.25 7.57
CA LEU A 68 10.93 4.24 6.90
C LEU A 68 9.61 3.62 6.41
N LYS A 69 9.66 2.47 5.73
CA LYS A 69 8.46 1.72 5.33
C LYS A 69 7.59 1.39 6.53
N SER A 70 8.18 0.91 7.63
CA SER A 70 7.42 0.56 8.84
C SER A 70 6.73 1.78 9.45
N ALA A 71 7.40 2.93 9.51
CA ALA A 71 6.81 4.18 9.99
C ALA A 71 5.66 4.66 9.10
N MET A 72 5.86 4.63 7.78
CA MET A 72 4.85 5.01 6.79
C MET A 72 3.63 4.09 6.83
N ARG A 73 3.83 2.76 6.89
CA ARG A 73 2.74 1.79 6.99
C ARG A 73 1.92 1.99 8.26
N ARG A 74 2.55 2.23 9.41
CA ARG A 74 1.83 2.55 10.66
C ARG A 74 1.00 3.83 10.55
N ARG A 75 1.45 4.81 9.76
CA ARG A 75 0.78 6.10 9.59
C ARG A 75 -0.38 6.05 8.60
N HIS A 76 -0.17 5.40 7.47
CA HIS A 76 -1.05 5.48 6.29
C HIS A 76 -1.87 4.22 6.03
N ILE A 77 -1.51 3.07 6.61
CA ILE A 77 -2.27 1.82 6.46
C ILE A 77 -3.05 1.55 7.75
N PRO A 78 -4.39 1.67 7.72
CA PRO A 78 -5.20 1.26 8.86
C PRO A 78 -4.97 -0.23 9.16
N SER A 79 -4.95 -0.59 10.44
CA SER A 79 -4.73 -1.97 10.89
C SER A 79 -5.73 -2.98 10.30
N TYR A 80 -6.94 -2.52 9.96
CA TYR A 80 -8.01 -3.32 9.35
C TYR A 80 -7.93 -3.43 7.82
N TYR A 81 -7.01 -2.74 7.15
CA TYR A 81 -6.91 -2.75 5.69
C TYR A 81 -6.75 -4.16 5.11
N GLY A 82 -5.98 -5.02 5.77
CA GLY A 82 -5.85 -6.43 5.36
C GLY A 82 -7.18 -7.17 5.41
N MET A 83 -8.02 -6.91 6.42
CA MET A 83 -9.35 -7.52 6.55
C MET A 83 -10.31 -6.97 5.50
N GLU A 84 -10.23 -5.67 5.21
CA GLU A 84 -11.03 -5.05 4.15
C GLU A 84 -10.67 -5.58 2.76
N LEU A 85 -9.37 -5.79 2.48
CA LEU A 85 -8.90 -6.39 1.24
C LEU A 85 -9.39 -7.83 1.09
N MET A 86 -9.29 -8.65 2.16
CA MET A 86 -9.85 -10.01 2.16
C MET A 86 -11.36 -10.01 1.92
N ASN A 87 -12.10 -9.11 2.56
CA ASN A 87 -13.54 -8.97 2.34
C ASN A 87 -13.88 -8.52 0.91
N LYS A 88 -13.09 -7.61 0.33
CA LYS A 88 -13.23 -7.21 -1.09
C LYS A 88 -12.97 -8.41 -2.00
N LEU A 89 -11.90 -9.18 -1.78
CA LEU A 89 -11.57 -10.37 -2.56
C LEU A 89 -12.68 -11.42 -2.49
N GLN A 90 -13.17 -11.72 -1.27
CA GLN A 90 -14.25 -12.70 -1.08
C GLN A 90 -15.54 -12.26 -1.79
N ARG A 91 -15.87 -10.96 -1.77
CA ARG A 91 -17.03 -10.43 -2.51
C ARG A 91 -16.86 -10.54 -4.03
N LEU A 92 -15.65 -10.34 -4.55
CA LEU A 92 -15.37 -10.53 -5.97
C LEU A 92 -15.52 -12.01 -6.36
N GLN A 93 -14.93 -12.92 -5.58
CA GLN A 93 -15.09 -14.37 -5.78
C GLN A 93 -16.55 -14.81 -5.71
N GLN A 94 -17.33 -14.31 -4.75
CA GLN A 94 -18.77 -14.62 -4.66
C GLN A 94 -19.57 -14.08 -5.84
N ARG A 95 -19.23 -12.91 -6.38
CA ARG A 95 -19.86 -12.36 -7.59
C ARG A 95 -19.54 -13.20 -8.81
N ASP A 96 -18.31 -13.66 -8.95
CA ASP A 96 -17.90 -14.54 -10.05
C ASP A 96 -18.59 -15.90 -9.95
N VAL A 97 -18.71 -16.48 -8.74
CA VAL A 97 -19.46 -17.72 -8.48
C VAL A 97 -20.96 -17.53 -8.76
N CYS A 98 -21.57 -16.40 -8.38
CA CYS A 98 -22.99 -16.18 -8.67
C CYS A 98 -23.27 -16.06 -10.17
N ARG A 99 -22.37 -15.42 -10.94
CA ARG A 99 -22.48 -15.37 -12.41
C ARG A 99 -22.34 -16.74 -13.06
N THR A 100 -21.43 -17.59 -12.58
CA THR A 100 -21.29 -18.95 -13.13
C THR A 100 -22.51 -19.80 -12.83
N VAL A 101 -23.08 -19.72 -11.62
CA VAL A 101 -24.31 -20.45 -11.27
C VAL A 101 -25.52 -19.98 -12.10
N GLN A 102 -25.63 -18.69 -12.38
CA GLN A 102 -26.68 -18.16 -13.28
C GLN A 102 -26.49 -18.63 -14.73
N ALA A 103 -25.24 -18.67 -15.22
CA ALA A 103 -24.92 -19.14 -16.57
C ALA A 103 -25.17 -20.66 -16.74
N THR A 104 -24.86 -21.49 -15.73
CA THR A 104 -25.15 -22.93 -15.77
C THR A 104 -26.64 -23.23 -15.67
N ASN A 105 -27.38 -22.48 -14.84
CA ASN A 105 -28.84 -22.66 -14.71
C ASN A 105 -29.59 -22.23 -15.98
N GLY A 106 -29.08 -21.23 -16.71
CA GLY A 106 -29.62 -20.82 -18.02
C GLY A 106 -29.31 -21.80 -19.15
N ALA A 107 -28.19 -22.53 -19.08
CA ALA A 107 -27.83 -23.56 -20.06
C ALA A 107 -28.68 -24.84 -19.89
N LEU A 108 -28.90 -25.28 -18.65
CA LEU A 108 -29.73 -26.45 -18.34
C LEU A 108 -31.20 -26.26 -18.75
N HIS A 109 -31.73 -25.04 -18.62
CA HIS A 109 -33.11 -24.74 -19.05
C HIS A 109 -33.32 -24.74 -20.57
N ASN A 110 -32.24 -24.75 -21.36
CA ASN A 110 -32.30 -24.76 -22.83
C ASN A 110 -32.10 -26.18 -23.43
N GLU A 111 -31.66 -27.15 -22.63
CA GLU A 111 -31.51 -28.55 -23.08
C GLU A 111 -32.77 -29.41 -22.83
N ASP A 112 -33.71 -28.94 -22.00
CA ASP A 112 -35.00 -29.62 -21.73
C ASP A 112 -36.11 -29.27 -22.74
N LEU A 113 -35.81 -28.51 -23.80
CA LEU A 113 -36.80 -28.03 -24.78
C LEU A 113 -36.67 -28.65 -26.18
N HIS A 114 -35.92 -29.75 -26.35
CA HIS A 114 -35.67 -30.36 -27.66
C HIS A 114 -36.18 -31.79 -27.84
#